data_AF-A0A502GKZ5-F1
#
_entry.id   AF-A0A502GKZ5-F1
#
_cell.length_a   1.000
_cell.length_b   1.000
_cell.length_c   1.000
_cell.angle_alpha   90.00
_cell.angle_beta   90.00
_cell.angle_gamma   90.00
#
_symmetry.space_group_name_H-M   'P 1'
#
loop_
_entity.id
_entity.type
_entity.pdbx_description
1 polymer ?
#
loop_
_entity_poly.entity_id
_entity_poly.type
_entity_poly.pdbx_seq_one_letter_code
_entity_poly.pdbx_strand_id
1 'polypeptide(L)'
;MALQDENVVWHPHALTREDREQQHGHKGAVLWFTGLSGSGKSTVAGALEQALYALGVSTYLLDGDNVRHGLCRDLGFSDDDRRENIRRVGEVAKLMVDAGLVVLTAFISPHRAERDIVRNLLDDGQFIEVFVDTPLDICEARDPKGLYKKARAGELKNFTGIDSEYQAPQAPDVHLDGEQLVTHLVAQLLDVLRHHAIINP
;
A
#
# COMPACT_ATOMS: atom_id res chain seq x y z
N MET A 1 -15.63 13.62 10.10
CA MET A 1 -14.63 14.00 11.11
C MET A 1 -15.10 13.47 12.44
N ALA A 2 -14.35 12.58 13.08
CA ALA A 2 -14.57 12.32 14.50
C ALA A 2 -14.39 13.66 15.23
N LEU A 3 -15.32 13.98 16.14
CA LEU A 3 -15.20 15.14 17.02
C LEU A 3 -13.83 15.05 17.70
N GLN A 4 -13.02 16.11 17.60
CA GLN A 4 -11.82 16.24 18.42
C GLN A 4 -12.28 16.09 19.87
N ASP A 5 -11.92 14.98 20.51
CA ASP A 5 -12.15 14.79 21.93
C ASP A 5 -11.36 15.88 22.66
N GLU A 6 -12.06 16.79 23.34
CA GLU A 6 -11.46 17.93 24.05
C GLU A 6 -10.44 17.48 25.12
N ASN A 7 -10.43 16.18 25.47
CA ASN A 7 -9.52 15.60 26.43
C ASN A 7 -8.24 15.00 25.80
N VAL A 8 -8.10 15.00 24.48
CA VAL A 8 -6.92 14.47 23.79
C VAL A 8 -6.14 15.61 23.14
N VAL A 9 -4.95 15.87 23.68
CA VAL A 9 -4.03 16.92 23.19
C VAL A 9 -2.85 16.26 22.48
N TRP A 10 -2.49 16.73 21.29
CA TRP A 10 -1.27 16.28 20.62
C TRP A 10 -0.04 16.75 21.39
N HIS A 11 0.85 15.83 21.74
CA HIS A 11 2.10 16.14 22.42
C HIS A 11 3.21 16.34 21.40
N PRO A 12 3.72 17.56 21.19
CA PRO A 12 4.87 17.77 20.32
C PRO A 12 6.11 17.12 20.92
N HIS A 13 6.89 16.44 20.08
CA HIS A 13 8.18 15.86 20.44
C HIS A 13 9.32 16.73 19.90
N ALA A 14 10.47 16.74 20.60
CA ALA A 14 11.61 17.55 20.20
C ALA A 14 12.29 17.06 18.92
N LEU A 15 12.19 15.75 18.63
CA LEU A 15 12.67 15.16 17.38
C LEU A 15 11.54 15.21 16.35
N THR A 16 11.82 15.85 15.22
CA THR A 16 10.89 16.00 14.09
C THR A 16 11.06 14.85 13.09
N ARG A 17 10.12 14.74 12.14
CA ARG A 17 10.27 13.85 10.99
C ARG A 17 11.50 14.23 10.18
N GLU A 18 11.71 15.53 9.94
CA GLU A 18 12.84 16.05 9.16
C GLU A 18 14.18 15.65 9.79
N ASP A 19 14.31 15.65 11.12
CA ASP A 19 15.52 15.17 11.82
C ASP A 19 15.79 13.69 11.53
N ARG A 20 14.73 12.86 11.51
CA ARG A 20 14.83 11.42 11.22
C ARG A 20 15.16 11.17 9.75
N GLU A 21 14.53 11.90 8.85
CA GLU A 21 14.83 11.83 7.40
C GLU A 21 16.27 12.24 7.11
N GLN A 22 16.77 13.29 7.79
CA GLN A 22 18.18 13.68 7.70
C GLN A 22 19.11 12.57 8.21
N GLN A 23 18.75 11.89 9.30
CA GLN A 23 19.52 10.76 9.82
C GLN A 23 19.50 9.56 8.87
N HIS A 24 18.35 9.26 8.24
CA HIS A 24 18.22 8.16 7.30
C HIS A 24 18.83 8.45 5.92
N GLY A 25 19.01 9.72 5.56
CA GLY A 25 19.52 10.13 4.25
C GLY A 25 18.51 10.00 3.11
N HIS A 26 17.21 9.90 3.44
CA HIS A 26 16.08 9.83 2.51
C HIS A 26 14.81 10.34 3.21
N LYS A 27 13.76 10.65 2.45
CA LYS A 27 12.45 11.07 3.00
C LYS A 27 11.57 9.88 3.34
N GLY A 28 10.64 10.09 4.26
CA GLY A 28 9.55 9.16 4.53
C GLY A 28 8.44 9.30 3.50
N ALA A 29 7.92 8.18 3.01
CA ALA A 29 6.79 8.14 2.09
C ALA A 29 6.09 6.78 2.15
N VAL A 30 4.84 6.73 1.71
CA VAL A 30 4.07 5.50 1.51
C VAL A 30 3.93 5.24 0.01
N LEU A 31 4.42 4.08 -0.42
CA LEU A 31 4.06 3.51 -1.72
C LEU A 31 2.87 2.59 -1.51
N TRP A 32 1.70 3.05 -1.97
CA TRP A 32 0.44 2.35 -1.78
C TRP A 32 0.10 1.52 -3.01
N PHE A 33 0.43 0.23 -3.00
CA PHE A 33 0.12 -0.65 -4.13
C PHE A 33 -1.35 -1.08 -4.07
N THR A 34 -2.06 -0.89 -5.17
CA THR A 34 -3.46 -1.32 -5.38
C THR A 34 -3.60 -2.11 -6.69
N GLY A 35 -4.57 -3.02 -6.74
CA GLY A 35 -4.78 -3.92 -7.88
C GLY A 35 -5.51 -5.20 -7.46
N LEU A 36 -5.97 -5.98 -8.44
CA LEU A 36 -6.67 -7.25 -8.22
C LEU A 36 -5.80 -8.29 -7.47
N SER A 37 -6.43 -9.26 -6.81
CA SER A 37 -5.70 -10.43 -6.30
C SER A 37 -4.90 -11.08 -7.44
N GLY A 38 -3.66 -11.52 -7.22
CA GLY A 38 -2.84 -12.10 -8.31
C GLY A 38 -2.26 -11.10 -9.33
N SER A 39 -2.49 -9.79 -9.20
CA SER A 39 -1.90 -8.78 -10.09
C SER A 39 -0.37 -8.64 -9.98
N GLY A 40 0.22 -9.09 -8.87
CA GLY A 40 1.67 -9.03 -8.64
C GLY A 40 2.13 -7.98 -7.62
N LYS A 41 1.21 -7.29 -6.92
CA LYS A 41 1.52 -6.31 -5.86
C LYS A 41 2.62 -6.75 -4.90
N SER A 42 2.41 -7.84 -4.15
CA SER A 42 3.38 -8.30 -3.15
C SER A 42 4.73 -8.71 -3.78
N THR A 43 4.72 -9.20 -5.03
CA THR A 43 5.95 -9.53 -5.77
C THR A 43 6.76 -8.28 -6.10
N VAL A 44 6.11 -7.26 -6.68
CA VAL A 44 6.78 -6.00 -7.03
C VAL A 44 7.19 -5.23 -5.79
N ALA A 45 6.33 -5.14 -4.77
CA ALA A 45 6.63 -4.46 -3.51
C ALA A 45 7.81 -5.11 -2.78
N GLY A 46 7.85 -6.44 -2.68
CA GLY A 46 8.97 -7.16 -2.08
C GLY A 46 10.28 -7.02 -2.88
N ALA A 47 10.21 -7.03 -4.21
CA ALA A 47 11.39 -6.80 -5.05
C ALA A 47 11.91 -5.36 -4.93
N LEU A 48 11.01 -4.38 -4.85
CA LEU A 48 11.38 -2.99 -4.60
C LEU A 48 11.98 -2.79 -3.21
N GLU A 49 11.42 -3.41 -2.18
CA GLU A 49 11.96 -3.37 -0.82
C GLU A 49 13.42 -3.88 -0.79
N GLN A 50 13.72 -4.99 -1.47
CA GLN A 50 15.09 -5.50 -1.61
C GLN A 50 16.01 -4.51 -2.32
N ALA A 51 15.54 -3.88 -3.40
CA ALA A 51 16.33 -2.90 -4.14
C ALA A 51 16.61 -1.64 -3.29
N LEU A 52 15.61 -1.13 -2.56
CA LEU A 52 15.75 0.00 -1.65
C LEU A 52 16.68 -0.31 -0.48
N TYR A 53 16.57 -1.51 0.10
CA TYR A 53 17.48 -1.98 1.15
C TYR A 53 18.93 -2.00 0.66
N ALA A 54 19.18 -2.49 -0.56
CA ALA A 54 20.51 -2.48 -1.16
C ALA A 54 21.07 -1.06 -1.39
N LEU A 55 20.21 -0.05 -1.47
CA LEU A 55 20.57 1.37 -1.56
C LEU A 55 20.71 2.05 -0.18
N GLY A 56 20.55 1.31 0.92
CA GLY A 56 20.63 1.84 2.28
C GLY A 56 19.37 2.59 2.74
N VAL A 57 18.24 2.44 2.04
CA VAL A 57 16.97 3.08 2.39
C VAL A 57 16.27 2.26 3.48
N SER A 58 15.91 2.92 4.58
CA SER A 58 15.14 2.34 5.67
C SER A 58 13.69 2.15 5.24
N THR A 59 13.26 0.90 5.14
CA THR A 59 11.97 0.50 4.58
C THR A 59 11.19 -0.42 5.51
N TYR A 60 9.89 -0.54 5.26
CA TYR A 60 9.06 -1.61 5.81
C TYR A 60 7.87 -1.93 4.91
N LEU A 61 7.66 -3.22 4.62
CA LEU A 61 6.50 -3.71 3.85
C LEU A 61 5.33 -4.16 4.73
N LEU A 62 4.20 -3.46 4.61
CA LEU A 62 2.90 -3.83 5.18
C LEU A 62 2.11 -4.67 4.18
N ASP A 63 1.96 -5.97 4.43
CA ASP A 63 1.15 -6.87 3.59
C ASP A 63 -0.23 -7.15 4.24
N GLY A 64 -1.26 -7.24 3.39
CA GLY A 64 -2.64 -7.44 3.83
C GLY A 64 -2.90 -8.73 4.59
N ASP A 65 -2.19 -9.81 4.29
CA ASP A 65 -2.33 -11.06 5.04
C ASP A 65 -1.59 -10.96 6.38
N ASN A 66 -0.39 -10.35 6.38
CA ASN A 66 0.44 -10.21 7.59
C ASN A 66 -0.25 -9.38 8.69
N VAL A 67 -0.86 -8.25 8.33
CA VAL A 67 -1.55 -7.40 9.33
C VAL A 67 -2.76 -8.10 9.95
N ARG A 68 -3.40 -9.02 9.21
CA ARG A 68 -4.53 -9.83 9.69
C ARG A 68 -4.13 -10.93 10.67
N HIS A 69 -2.84 -11.24 10.81
CA HIS A 69 -2.34 -12.09 11.88
C HIS A 69 -2.13 -11.34 13.22
N GLY A 70 -2.14 -10.00 13.19
CA GLY A 70 -1.84 -9.15 14.36
C GLY A 70 -2.81 -7.98 14.52
N LEU A 71 -2.42 -6.81 14.00
CA LEU A 71 -3.15 -5.53 14.12
C LEU A 71 -4.64 -5.61 13.73
N CYS A 72 -4.94 -6.42 12.72
CA CYS A 72 -6.26 -6.55 12.12
C CYS A 72 -6.86 -7.96 12.32
N ARG A 73 -6.41 -8.71 13.34
CA ARG A 73 -6.86 -10.09 13.59
C ARG A 73 -8.34 -10.22 13.96
N ASP A 74 -8.93 -9.13 14.44
CA ASP A 74 -10.35 -9.01 14.79
C ASP A 74 -11.25 -8.73 13.59
N LEU A 75 -10.68 -8.38 12.42
CA LEU A 75 -11.43 -7.97 11.25
C LEU A 75 -11.67 -9.13 10.29
N GLY A 76 -12.93 -9.31 9.90
CA GLY A 76 -13.34 -10.22 8.83
C GLY A 76 -13.11 -9.67 7.43
N PHE A 77 -13.96 -10.08 6.49
CA PHE A 77 -13.90 -9.68 5.08
C PHE A 77 -15.18 -8.99 4.59
N SER A 78 -16.03 -8.52 5.51
CA SER A 78 -17.15 -7.62 5.19
C SER A 78 -16.64 -6.28 4.66
N ASP A 79 -17.49 -5.49 4.01
CA ASP A 79 -17.10 -4.18 3.48
C ASP A 79 -16.64 -3.23 4.60
N ASP A 80 -17.33 -3.24 5.75
CA ASP A 80 -16.96 -2.44 6.92
C ASP A 80 -15.62 -2.91 7.52
N ASP A 81 -15.38 -4.22 7.64
CA ASP A 81 -14.09 -4.75 8.10
C ASP A 81 -12.95 -4.39 7.14
N ARG A 82 -13.22 -4.39 5.83
CA ARG A 82 -12.23 -4.01 4.82
C ARG A 82 -11.90 -2.52 4.94
N ARG A 83 -12.91 -1.66 5.10
CA ARG A 83 -12.74 -0.23 5.33
C ARG A 83 -11.90 0.02 6.59
N GLU A 84 -12.24 -0.62 7.70
CA GLU A 84 -11.50 -0.47 8.95
C GLU A 84 -10.07 -0.99 8.84
N ASN A 85 -9.87 -2.11 8.12
CA ASN A 85 -8.52 -2.62 7.84
C ASN A 85 -7.67 -1.59 7.08
N ILE A 86 -8.20 -0.98 6.02
CA ILE A 86 -7.49 0.06 5.27
C ILE A 86 -7.24 1.29 6.14
N ARG A 87 -8.22 1.71 6.96
CA ARG A 87 -8.06 2.83 7.88
C ARG A 87 -6.91 2.58 8.89
N ARG A 88 -6.89 1.42 9.56
CA ARG A 88 -5.82 1.07 10.52
C ARG A 88 -4.45 1.04 9.88
N VAL A 89 -4.35 0.44 8.69
CA VAL A 89 -3.09 0.36 7.95
C VAL A 89 -2.63 1.75 7.52
N GLY A 90 -3.54 2.63 7.08
CA GLY A 90 -3.23 4.02 6.74
C GLY A 90 -2.63 4.80 7.92
N GLU A 91 -3.21 4.67 9.11
CA GLU A 91 -2.68 5.31 10.32
C GLU A 91 -1.31 4.75 10.71
N VAL A 92 -1.10 3.43 10.61
CA VAL A 92 0.22 2.83 10.86
C VAL A 92 1.25 3.29 9.85
N ALA A 93 0.89 3.35 8.56
CA ALA A 93 1.76 3.85 7.51
C ALA A 93 2.15 5.30 7.76
N LYS A 94 1.20 6.15 8.18
CA LYS A 94 1.46 7.53 8.59
C LYS A 94 2.46 7.62 9.75
N LEU A 95 2.29 6.83 10.80
CA LEU A 95 3.23 6.81 11.94
C LEU A 95 4.64 6.36 11.51
N MET A 96 4.74 5.43 10.57
CA MET A 96 6.02 4.97 10.04
C MET A 96 6.68 6.01 9.12
N VAL A 97 5.91 6.77 8.35
CA VAL A 97 6.42 7.93 7.60
C VAL A 97 6.89 9.04 8.55
N ASP A 98 6.16 9.32 9.62
CA ASP A 98 6.60 10.24 10.68
C ASP A 98 7.92 9.78 11.34
N ALA A 99 8.13 8.46 11.42
CA ALA A 99 9.40 7.86 11.83
C ALA A 99 10.52 7.95 10.76
N GLY A 100 10.26 8.55 9.60
CA GLY A 100 11.21 8.75 8.50
C GLY A 100 11.40 7.53 7.58
N LEU A 101 10.48 6.57 7.58
CA LEU A 101 10.61 5.33 6.78
C LEU A 101 9.93 5.45 5.42
N VAL A 102 10.47 4.72 4.43
CA VAL A 102 9.77 4.44 3.17
C VAL A 102 8.91 3.17 3.36
N VAL A 103 7.61 3.36 3.49
CA VAL A 103 6.64 2.30 3.75
C VAL A 103 6.11 1.78 2.42
N LEU A 104 6.18 0.47 2.20
CA LEU A 104 5.53 -0.19 1.08
C LEU A 104 4.27 -0.88 1.58
N THR A 105 3.19 -0.87 0.81
CA THR A 105 1.96 -1.57 1.17
C THR A 105 1.47 -2.48 0.06
N ALA A 106 0.99 -3.68 0.38
CA ALA A 106 0.48 -4.63 -0.62
C ALA A 106 -0.96 -5.05 -0.27
N PHE A 107 -1.92 -4.17 -0.60
CA PHE A 107 -3.34 -4.38 -0.31
C PHE A 107 -4.16 -4.36 -1.60
N ILE A 108 -5.25 -5.13 -1.67
CA ILE A 108 -6.20 -4.99 -2.79
C ILE A 108 -6.77 -3.56 -2.80
N SER A 109 -7.13 -3.04 -1.62
CA SER A 109 -7.68 -1.69 -1.40
C SER A 109 -8.70 -1.28 -2.50
N PRO A 110 -9.79 -2.05 -2.68
CA PRO A 110 -10.56 -2.04 -3.91
C PRO A 110 -11.36 -0.75 -4.16
N HIS A 111 -11.63 0.03 -3.12
CA HIS A 111 -12.48 1.20 -3.22
C HIS A 111 -11.65 2.48 -3.25
N ARG A 112 -11.98 3.40 -4.16
CA ARG A 112 -11.25 4.67 -4.33
C ARG A 112 -11.32 5.54 -3.07
N ALA A 113 -12.52 5.68 -2.50
CA ALA A 113 -12.75 6.52 -1.33
C ALA A 113 -11.84 6.15 -0.13
N GLU A 114 -11.63 4.86 0.11
CA GLU A 114 -10.76 4.36 1.16
C GLU A 114 -9.29 4.67 0.88
N ARG A 115 -8.84 4.62 -0.37
CA ARG A 115 -7.47 5.04 -0.74
C ARG A 115 -7.31 6.55 -0.62
N ASP A 116 -8.33 7.33 -0.99
CA ASP A 116 -8.34 8.79 -0.82
C ASP A 116 -8.31 9.20 0.66
N ILE A 117 -8.98 8.46 1.54
CA ILE A 117 -8.88 8.67 2.99
C ILE A 117 -7.42 8.52 3.43
N VAL A 118 -6.72 7.45 3.02
CA VAL A 118 -5.32 7.25 3.39
C VAL A 118 -4.44 8.34 2.78
N ARG A 119 -4.62 8.70 1.51
CA ARG A 119 -3.89 9.80 0.87
C ARG A 119 -3.99 11.10 1.68
N ASN A 120 -5.20 11.43 2.15
CA ASN A 120 -5.47 12.63 2.95
C ASN A 120 -4.96 12.57 4.40
N LEU A 121 -4.45 11.43 4.87
CA LEU A 121 -3.81 11.33 6.19
C LEU A 121 -2.36 11.85 6.18
N LEU A 122 -1.70 11.85 5.02
CA LEU A 122 -0.31 12.22 4.84
C LEU A 122 -0.17 13.59 4.19
N ASP A 123 1.02 14.21 4.32
CA ASP A 123 1.30 15.48 3.66
C ASP A 123 1.49 15.29 2.14
N ASP A 124 1.35 16.38 1.39
CA ASP A 124 1.56 16.39 -0.06
C ASP A 124 2.92 15.77 -0.44
N GLY A 125 2.89 14.85 -1.40
CA GLY A 125 4.08 14.15 -1.90
C GLY A 125 4.52 12.94 -1.06
N GLN A 126 3.87 12.65 0.07
CA GLN A 126 4.21 11.49 0.90
C GLN A 126 3.39 10.24 0.59
N PHE A 127 2.31 10.34 -0.17
CA PHE A 127 1.52 9.20 -0.60
C PHE A 127 1.63 9.03 -2.11
N ILE A 128 2.17 7.88 -2.54
CA ILE A 128 2.37 7.51 -3.94
C ILE A 128 1.48 6.31 -4.22
N GLU A 129 0.38 6.51 -4.94
CA GLU A 129 -0.53 5.43 -5.35
C GLU A 129 0.03 4.70 -6.56
N VAL A 130 0.33 3.41 -6.36
CA VAL A 130 0.87 2.52 -7.38
C VAL A 130 -0.22 1.56 -7.84
N PHE A 131 -0.76 1.79 -9.04
CA PHE A 131 -1.71 0.88 -9.65
C PHE A 131 -0.98 -0.25 -10.37
N VAL A 132 -1.08 -1.46 -9.84
CA VAL A 132 -0.62 -2.68 -10.51
C VAL A 132 -1.77 -3.21 -11.36
N ASP A 133 -1.80 -2.75 -12.60
CA ASP A 133 -2.84 -3.07 -13.57
C ASP A 133 -2.54 -4.40 -14.22
N THR A 134 -3.43 -5.37 -14.01
CA THR A 134 -3.31 -6.69 -14.61
C THR A 134 -4.71 -7.15 -14.94
N PRO A 135 -4.98 -7.55 -16.19
CA PRO A 135 -6.26 -8.11 -16.59
C PRO A 135 -6.73 -9.23 -15.65
N LEU A 136 -8.05 -9.26 -15.41
CA LEU A 136 -8.67 -10.22 -14.48
C LEU A 136 -8.43 -11.67 -14.90
N ASP A 137 -8.51 -11.96 -16.20
CA ASP A 137 -8.25 -13.29 -16.77
C ASP A 137 -6.82 -13.76 -16.51
N ILE A 138 -5.83 -12.86 -16.60
CA ILE A 138 -4.45 -13.15 -16.23
C ILE A 138 -4.32 -13.38 -14.72
N CYS A 139 -5.00 -12.57 -13.90
CA CYS A 139 -5.02 -12.77 -12.45
C CYS A 139 -5.64 -14.14 -12.07
N GLU A 140 -6.74 -14.52 -12.71
CA GLU A 140 -7.41 -15.82 -12.55
C GLU A 140 -6.53 -16.99 -13.04
N ALA A 141 -5.78 -16.79 -14.13
CA ALA A 141 -4.85 -17.81 -14.62
C ALA A 141 -3.67 -18.02 -13.67
N ARG A 142 -3.16 -16.95 -13.05
CA ARG A 142 -2.06 -17.02 -12.07
C ARG A 142 -2.49 -17.71 -10.77
N ASP A 143 -3.65 -17.34 -10.23
CA ASP A 143 -4.27 -17.83 -8.98
C ASP A 143 -3.34 -18.54 -7.96
N PRO A 144 -2.28 -17.86 -7.47
CA PRO A 144 -1.22 -18.51 -6.70
C PRO A 144 -1.68 -19.07 -5.35
N LYS A 145 -2.80 -18.55 -4.84
CA LYS A 145 -3.41 -18.94 -3.56
C LYS A 145 -4.66 -19.81 -3.74
N GLY A 146 -5.07 -20.13 -4.97
CA GLY A 146 -6.29 -20.88 -5.25
C GLY A 146 -7.59 -20.13 -4.89
N LEU A 147 -7.52 -18.80 -4.73
CA LEU A 147 -8.65 -17.99 -4.26
C LEU A 147 -9.68 -17.75 -5.36
N TYR A 148 -9.23 -17.56 -6.61
CA TYR A 148 -10.15 -17.40 -7.74
C TYR A 148 -10.94 -18.68 -7.99
N LYS A 149 -10.29 -19.85 -7.94
CA LYS A 149 -10.99 -21.14 -8.03
C LYS A 149 -12.07 -21.30 -6.96
N LYS A 150 -11.76 -20.98 -5.71
CA LYS A 150 -12.73 -21.04 -4.60
C LYS A 150 -13.88 -20.04 -4.77
N ALA A 151 -13.58 -18.82 -5.22
CA ALA A 151 -14.61 -17.82 -5.51
C ALA A 151 -15.56 -18.27 -6.63
N ARG A 152 -15.01 -18.79 -7.74
CA ARG A 152 -15.80 -19.34 -8.86
C ARG A 152 -16.64 -20.55 -8.45
N ALA A 153 -16.17 -21.35 -7.49
CA ALA A 153 -16.93 -22.45 -6.89
C ALA A 153 -18.00 -22.00 -5.87
N GLY A 154 -18.07 -20.71 -5.53
CA GLY A 154 -19.01 -20.16 -4.53
C GLY A 154 -18.59 -20.39 -3.08
N GLU A 155 -17.38 -20.87 -2.83
CA GLU A 155 -16.82 -21.13 -1.49
C GLU A 155 -16.33 -19.84 -0.82
N LEU A 156 -15.96 -18.83 -1.61
CA LEU A 156 -15.60 -17.49 -1.14
C LEU A 156 -16.60 -16.49 -1.70
N LYS A 157 -17.30 -15.79 -0.79
CA LYS A 157 -18.21 -14.69 -1.14
C LYS A 157 -17.50 -13.34 -1.05
N ASN A 158 -17.98 -12.36 -1.78
CA ASN A 158 -17.48 -10.98 -1.79
C ASN A 158 -16.00 -10.91 -2.18
N PHE A 159 -15.59 -11.71 -3.16
CA PHE A 159 -14.26 -11.74 -3.72
C PHE A 159 -14.10 -10.65 -4.79
N THR A 160 -13.12 -9.76 -4.58
CA THR A 160 -12.88 -8.62 -5.46
C THR A 160 -12.56 -9.08 -6.89
N GLY A 161 -13.29 -8.53 -7.86
CA GLY A 161 -13.16 -8.84 -9.29
C GLY A 161 -14.07 -9.98 -9.77
N ILE A 162 -14.79 -10.67 -8.87
CA ILE A 162 -15.73 -11.75 -9.22
C ILE A 162 -17.16 -11.35 -8.85
N ASP A 163 -17.43 -11.23 -7.55
CA ASP A 163 -18.74 -10.87 -6.98
C ASP A 163 -18.67 -9.62 -6.08
N SER A 164 -17.52 -8.93 -6.05
CA SER A 164 -17.32 -7.60 -5.45
C SER A 164 -16.50 -6.70 -6.39
N GLU A 165 -16.77 -5.39 -6.39
CA GLU A 165 -16.16 -4.43 -7.32
C GLU A 165 -14.68 -4.14 -7.00
N TYR A 166 -13.88 -3.91 -8.03
CA TYR A 166 -12.60 -3.21 -7.93
C TYR A 166 -12.69 -1.86 -8.66
N GLN A 167 -12.50 -0.77 -7.93
CA GLN A 167 -12.51 0.59 -8.45
C GLN A 167 -11.07 1.01 -8.77
N ALA A 168 -10.65 0.77 -10.01
CA ALA A 168 -9.34 1.18 -10.48
C ALA A 168 -9.08 2.68 -10.22
N PRO A 169 -7.85 3.07 -9.82
CA PRO A 169 -7.48 4.48 -9.70
C PRO A 169 -7.68 5.20 -11.04
N GLN A 170 -8.22 6.41 -11.01
CA GLN A 170 -8.42 7.22 -12.22
C GLN A 170 -7.17 8.01 -12.60
N ALA A 171 -6.38 8.40 -11.59
CA ALA A 171 -5.13 9.13 -11.76
C ALA A 171 -4.11 8.63 -10.72
N PRO A 172 -3.62 7.38 -10.84
CA PRO A 172 -2.57 6.90 -9.95
C PRO A 172 -1.29 7.68 -10.18
N ASP A 173 -0.48 7.84 -9.14
CA ASP A 173 0.84 8.47 -9.25
C ASP A 173 1.79 7.61 -10.11
N VAL A 174 1.62 6.29 -10.04
CA VAL A 174 2.34 5.32 -10.87
C VAL A 174 1.37 4.28 -11.41
N HIS A 175 1.35 4.11 -12.74
CA HIS A 175 0.66 3.00 -13.39
C HIS A 175 1.69 1.97 -13.83
N LEU A 176 1.53 0.74 -13.37
CA LEU A 176 2.38 -0.40 -13.69
C LEU A 176 1.59 -1.42 -14.51
N ASP A 177 2.15 -1.79 -15.66
CA ASP A 177 1.68 -2.93 -16.44
C ASP A 177 2.17 -4.24 -15.78
N GLY A 178 1.26 -4.90 -15.06
CA GLY A 178 1.57 -6.12 -14.29
C GLY A 178 1.79 -7.37 -15.15
N GLU A 179 1.77 -7.26 -16.48
CA GLU A 179 2.25 -8.29 -17.40
C GLU A 179 3.78 -8.21 -17.62
N GLN A 180 4.40 -7.07 -17.34
CA GLN A 180 5.84 -6.89 -17.54
C GLN A 180 6.69 -7.60 -16.49
N LEU A 181 7.99 -7.72 -16.82
CA LEU A 181 8.98 -8.25 -15.90
C LEU A 181 9.09 -7.37 -14.66
N VAL A 182 9.12 -8.01 -13.48
CA VAL A 182 9.27 -7.33 -12.18
C VAL A 182 10.49 -6.41 -12.15
N THR A 183 11.58 -6.76 -12.83
CA THR A 183 12.78 -5.91 -12.93
C THR A 183 12.52 -4.57 -13.61
N HIS A 184 11.67 -4.52 -14.64
CA HIS A 184 11.28 -3.26 -15.28
C HIS A 184 10.37 -2.43 -14.37
N LEU A 185 9.43 -3.09 -13.69
CA LEU A 185 8.52 -2.42 -12.76
C LEU A 185 9.26 -1.82 -11.56
N VAL A 186 10.25 -2.53 -11.02
CA VAL A 186 11.12 -2.02 -9.95
C VAL A 186 11.97 -0.85 -10.43
N ALA A 187 12.53 -0.92 -11.64
CA ALA A 187 13.31 0.20 -12.20
C ALA A 187 12.45 1.46 -12.35
N GLN A 188 11.23 1.32 -12.89
CA GLN A 188 10.27 2.42 -12.99
C GLN A 188 9.96 3.05 -11.62
N LEU A 189 9.73 2.23 -10.59
CA LEU A 189 9.45 2.73 -9.25
C LEU A 189 10.63 3.46 -8.62
N LEU A 190 11.86 2.96 -8.80
CA LEU A 190 13.07 3.65 -8.34
C LEU A 190 13.22 5.02 -9.00
N ASP A 191 12.93 5.13 -10.30
CA ASP A 191 13.00 6.40 -11.03
C ASP A 191 11.96 7.40 -10.53
N VAL A 192 10.73 6.93 -10.22
CA VAL A 192 9.72 7.76 -9.56
C VAL A 192 10.22 8.25 -8.20
N LEU A 193 10.76 7.37 -7.36
CA LEU A 193 11.24 7.78 -6.02
C LEU A 193 12.38 8.80 -6.08
N ARG A 194 13.26 8.69 -7.08
CA ARG A 194 14.30 9.71 -7.35
C ARG A 194 13.69 11.02 -7.83
N HIS A 195 12.75 10.95 -8.77
CA HIS A 195 12.10 12.15 -9.33
C HIS A 195 11.35 12.96 -8.26
N HIS A 196 10.72 12.26 -7.31
CA HIS A 196 10.04 12.86 -6.16
C HIS A 196 11.00 13.27 -5.02
N ALA A 197 12.31 13.09 -5.20
CA ALA A 197 13.33 13.35 -4.18
C ALA A 197 13.04 12.65 -2.84
N ILE A 198 12.46 11.44 -2.91
CA ILE A 198 12.28 10.56 -1.75
C ILE A 198 13.61 9.88 -1.44
N ILE A 199 14.29 9.38 -2.47
CA ILE A 199 15.63 8.77 -2.36
C ILE A 199 16.64 9.58 -3.17
N ASN A 200 17.92 9.40 -2.85
CA ASN A 200 19.01 10.06 -3.57
C ASN A 200 19.10 9.55 -5.03
N PRO A 201 19.61 10.38 -5.96
CA PRO A 201 19.82 9.99 -7.36
C PRO A 201 20.65 8.72 -7.53
#